data_AF-A0A1I7C7B1-F1
#
_entry.id   AF-A0A1I7C7B1-F1
#
_cell.length_a   1.000
_cell.length_b   1.000
_cell.length_c   1.000
_cell.angle_alpha   90.00
_cell.angle_beta   90.00
_cell.angle_gamma   90.00
#
_symmetry.space_group_name_H-M   'P 1'
#
loop_
_entity.id
_entity.type
_entity.pdbx_description
1 polymer ?
#
loop_
_entity_poly.entity_id
_entity_poly.type
_entity_poly.pdbx_seq_one_letter_code
_entity_poly.pdbx_strand_id
1 'polypeptide(L)'
;MTTSRTSADRAVAPGVPAPRQPQERLEHVEALRRAATHLAAAQLLERRAAASANPVLGDLLRERARERRRRGARILAGLGVRPVRRPPTAPRC
;
A
#
# COMPACT_ATOMS: atom_id res chain seq x y z
N MET A 1 50.99 26.34 6.37
CA MET A 1 51.34 24.95 6.01
C MET A 1 50.43 24.03 6.81
N THR A 2 49.28 23.60 6.26
CA THR A 2 48.99 22.24 5.72
C THR A 2 49.26 21.14 6.76
N THR A 3 48.39 20.19 7.13
CA THR A 3 47.04 19.67 6.78
C THR A 3 46.96 18.39 7.67
N SER A 4 45.87 17.88 8.23
CA SER A 4 44.64 17.41 7.61
C SER A 4 43.79 16.79 8.72
N ARG A 5 42.50 17.05 8.63
CA ARG A 5 41.42 16.53 9.47
C ARG A 5 41.11 15.12 8.96
N THR A 6 41.38 14.06 9.73
CA THR A 6 41.01 12.70 9.35
C THR A 6 39.51 12.54 9.57
N SER A 7 38.74 12.80 8.49
CA SER A 7 37.31 12.58 8.40
C SER A 7 37.00 11.11 8.51
N ALA A 8 36.01 10.80 9.34
CA ALA A 8 35.41 9.48 9.48
C ALA A 8 34.84 9.02 8.13
N ASP A 9 35.41 7.97 7.57
CA ASP A 9 34.84 7.24 6.44
C ASP A 9 34.05 6.04 7.01
N ARG A 10 32.79 6.29 7.37
CA ARG A 10 31.81 5.21 7.51
C ARG A 10 31.07 5.15 6.18
N ALA A 11 31.48 4.19 5.35
CA ALA A 11 30.79 3.79 4.14
C ALA A 11 29.30 3.58 4.44
N VAL A 12 28.47 4.51 3.96
CA VAL A 12 27.02 4.39 3.98
C VAL A 12 26.64 3.30 2.98
N ALA A 13 26.18 2.16 3.49
CA ALA A 13 25.64 1.09 2.65
C ALA A 13 24.52 1.66 1.76
N PRO A 14 24.57 1.44 0.43
CA PRO A 14 23.53 1.94 -0.46
C PRO A 14 22.27 1.09 -0.24
N GLY A 15 21.25 1.66 0.40
CA GLY A 15 19.92 1.04 0.41
C GLY A 15 19.06 1.22 1.65
N VAL A 16 19.58 1.77 2.76
CA VAL A 16 18.74 2.12 3.89
C VAL A 16 18.26 3.56 3.69
N PRO A 17 16.97 3.80 3.33
CA PRO A 17 16.46 5.16 3.28
C PRO A 17 16.67 5.80 4.66
N ALA A 18 17.18 7.03 4.68
CA ALA A 18 17.39 7.77 5.91
C ALA A 18 16.12 7.72 6.79
N PRO A 19 16.25 7.61 8.12
CA PRO A 19 15.10 7.57 9.01
C PRO A 19 14.26 8.83 8.79
N ARG A 20 13.05 8.63 8.27
CA ARG A 20 12.07 9.69 8.00
C ARG A 20 11.78 10.47 9.27
N GLN A 21 11.57 11.79 9.13
CA GLN A 21 11.17 12.62 10.26
C GLN A 21 9.84 12.09 10.85
N PRO A 22 9.56 12.28 12.15
CA PRO A 22 8.35 11.77 12.78
C PRO A 22 7.06 12.15 12.02
N GLN A 23 7.00 13.37 11.49
CA GLN A 23 5.87 13.86 10.69
C GLN A 23 5.67 13.06 9.39
N GLU A 24 6.74 12.83 8.62
CA GLU A 24 6.70 12.01 7.40
C GLU A 24 6.28 10.56 7.68
N ARG A 25 6.63 10.02 8.86
CA ARG A 25 6.18 8.69 9.29
C ARG A 25 4.68 8.67 9.55
N LEU A 26 4.13 9.69 10.20
CA LEU A 26 2.70 9.80 10.45
C LEU A 26 1.92 9.92 9.13
N GLU A 27 2.37 10.79 8.22
CA GLU A 27 1.78 10.95 6.89
C GLU A 27 1.78 9.64 6.09
N HIS A 28 2.87 8.87 6.20
CA HIS A 28 2.98 7.54 5.60
C HIS A 28 1.94 6.56 6.19
N VAL A 29 1.79 6.51 7.51
CA VAL A 29 0.78 5.66 8.18
C VAL A 29 -0.64 6.08 7.81
N GLU A 30 -0.93 7.37 7.72
CA GLU A 30 -2.24 7.87 7.30
C GLU A 30 -2.55 7.53 5.84
N ALA A 31 -1.55 7.62 4.95
CA ALA A 31 -1.70 7.19 3.56
C ALA A 31 -1.98 5.68 3.48
N LEU A 32 -1.28 4.85 4.27
CA LEU A 32 -1.57 3.41 4.39
C LEU A 32 -2.99 3.17 4.91
N ARG A 33 -3.44 3.89 5.94
CA ARG A 33 -4.80 3.79 6.49
C ARG A 33 -5.85 4.12 5.42
N ARG A 34 -5.64 5.19 4.66
CA ARG A 34 -6.53 5.58 3.54
C ARG A 34 -6.59 4.50 2.45
N ALA A 35 -5.45 3.92 2.09
CA ALA A 35 -5.41 2.82 1.14
C ALA A 35 -6.18 1.59 1.66
N ALA A 36 -5.98 1.20 2.92
CA ALA A 36 -6.68 0.10 3.57
C ALA A 36 -8.20 0.31 3.57
N THR A 37 -8.66 1.53 3.89
CA THR A 37 -10.09 1.88 3.84
C THR A 37 -10.68 1.70 2.44
N HIS A 38 -9.98 2.13 1.39
CA HIS A 38 -10.45 1.92 0.02
C HIS A 38 -10.54 0.45 -0.36
N LEU A 39 -9.55 -0.36 0.03
CA LEU A 39 -9.54 -1.79 -0.27
C LEU A 39 -10.64 -2.54 0.51
N ALA A 40 -10.84 -2.21 1.79
CA ALA A 40 -11.92 -2.78 2.60
C ALA A 40 -13.31 -2.41 2.04
N ALA A 41 -13.50 -1.16 1.61
CA ALA A 41 -14.72 -0.72 0.95
C ALA A 41 -14.98 -1.49 -0.36
N ALA A 42 -13.93 -1.75 -1.15
CA ALA A 42 -14.07 -2.55 -2.37
C ALA A 42 -14.55 -3.98 -2.07
N GLN A 43 -13.93 -4.65 -1.09
CA GLN A 43 -14.35 -5.99 -0.66
C GLN A 43 -15.79 -6.02 -0.17
N LEU A 44 -16.22 -5.01 0.59
CA LEU A 44 -17.60 -4.89 1.02
C LEU A 44 -18.57 -4.76 -0.16
N LEU A 45 -18.26 -3.89 -1.11
CA LEU A 45 -19.07 -3.68 -2.31
C LEU A 45 -19.18 -4.95 -3.16
N GLU A 46 -18.11 -5.73 -3.29
CA GLU A 46 -18.13 -7.02 -3.99
C GLU A 46 -19.00 -8.06 -3.30
N ARG A 47 -18.91 -8.17 -1.97
CA ARG A 47 -19.79 -9.06 -1.20
C ARG A 47 -21.26 -8.68 -1.38
N ARG A 48 -21.56 -7.37 -1.38
CA ARG A 48 -22.91 -6.86 -1.61
C ARG A 48 -23.37 -7.09 -3.04
N ALA A 49 -22.49 -6.94 -4.03
CA ALA A 49 -22.79 -7.22 -5.42
C ALA A 49 -23.11 -8.72 -5.64
N ALA A 50 -22.35 -9.62 -5.00
CA ALA A 50 -22.58 -11.05 -5.07
C ALA A 50 -23.90 -11.49 -4.42
N ALA A 51 -24.35 -10.76 -3.40
CA ALA A 51 -25.63 -11.02 -2.71
C ALA A 51 -26.83 -10.27 -3.32
N SER A 52 -26.62 -9.42 -4.33
CA SER A 52 -27.69 -8.61 -4.92
C SER A 52 -28.58 -9.45 -5.83
N ALA A 53 -29.89 -9.47 -5.56
CA ALA A 53 -30.89 -10.04 -6.46
C ALA A 53 -31.15 -9.18 -7.72
N ASN A 54 -30.79 -7.90 -7.67
CA ASN A 54 -30.90 -7.00 -8.82
C ASN A 54 -29.55 -6.99 -9.59
N PRO A 55 -29.53 -7.42 -10.88
CA PRO A 55 -28.30 -7.52 -11.65
C PRO A 55 -27.67 -6.15 -11.96
N VAL A 56 -28.49 -5.14 -12.27
CA VAL A 56 -28.02 -3.78 -12.57
C VAL A 56 -27.35 -3.16 -11.34
N LEU A 57 -27.96 -3.31 -10.17
CA LEU A 57 -27.35 -2.88 -8.91
C LEU A 57 -26.05 -3.66 -8.63
N GLY A 58 -26.05 -4.97 -8.89
CA GLY A 58 -24.86 -5.81 -8.75
C GLY A 58 -23.69 -5.31 -9.59
N ASP A 59 -23.94 -4.95 -10.84
CA ASP A 59 -22.92 -4.42 -11.74
C ASP A 59 -22.39 -3.05 -11.30
N LEU A 60 -23.28 -2.13 -10.90
CA LEU A 60 -22.88 -0.82 -10.37
C LEU A 60 -22.00 -0.96 -9.12
N LEU A 61 -22.34 -1.89 -8.21
CA LEU A 61 -21.53 -2.17 -7.03
C LEU A 61 -20.15 -2.74 -7.39
N ARG A 62 -20.06 -3.61 -8.40
CA ARG A 62 -18.77 -4.15 -8.91
C ARG A 62 -17.91 -3.05 -9.53
N GLU A 63 -18.50 -2.15 -10.31
CA GLU A 63 -17.80 -1.01 -10.90
C GLU A 63 -17.23 -0.10 -9.81
N ARG A 64 -18.06 0.23 -8.81
CA ARG A 64 -17.63 1.03 -7.67
C ARG A 64 -16.54 0.33 -6.87
N ALA A 65 -16.61 -0.99 -6.70
CA ALA A 65 -15.56 -1.76 -6.06
C ALA A 65 -14.23 -1.67 -6.83
N ARG A 66 -14.26 -1.85 -8.16
CA ARG A 66 -13.07 -1.69 -9.04
C ARG A 66 -12.46 -0.30 -8.91
N GLU A 67 -13.29 0.74 -8.86
CA GLU A 67 -12.83 2.11 -8.64
C GLU A 67 -12.13 2.26 -7.28
N ARG A 68 -12.72 1.75 -6.21
CA ARG A 68 -12.12 1.78 -4.86
C ARG A 68 -10.78 1.02 -4.83
N ARG A 69 -10.69 -0.17 -5.46
CA ARG A 69 -9.43 -0.89 -5.62
C ARG A 69 -8.37 -0.05 -6.34
N ARG A 70 -8.73 0.58 -7.46
CA ARG A 70 -7.80 1.46 -8.21
C ARG A 70 -7.30 2.62 -7.37
N ARG A 71 -8.17 3.28 -6.59
CA ARG A 71 -7.77 4.37 -5.68
C ARG A 71 -6.82 3.87 -4.59
N GLY A 72 -7.13 2.76 -3.92
CA GLY A 72 -6.25 2.16 -2.91
C GLY A 72 -4.89 1.75 -3.47
N ALA A 73 -4.89 1.10 -4.64
CA ALA A 73 -3.66 0.68 -5.32
C ALA A 73 -2.78 1.87 -5.75
N ARG A 74 -3.38 2.98 -6.23
CA ARG A 74 -2.62 4.20 -6.55
C ARG A 74 -1.92 4.79 -5.33
N ILE A 75 -2.58 4.81 -4.18
CA ILE A 75 -1.96 5.27 -2.93
C ILE A 75 -0.78 4.36 -2.57
N LEU A 76 -0.96 3.04 -2.57
CA LEU A 76 0.11 2.09 -2.27
C LEU A 76 1.30 2.21 -3.24
N ALA A 77 1.02 2.39 -4.54
CA ALA A 77 2.04 2.61 -5.55
C ALA A 77 2.84 3.90 -5.28
N GLY A 78 2.16 4.99 -4.91
CA GLY A 78 2.81 6.25 -4.52
C GLY A 78 3.68 6.12 -3.25
N LEU A 79 3.37 5.15 -2.38
CA LEU A 79 4.17 4.83 -1.19
C LEU A 79 5.30 3.83 -1.47
N GLY A 80 5.43 3.32 -2.70
CA GLY A 80 6.39 2.26 -3.05
C GLY A 80 6.05 0.88 -2.48
N VAL A 81 4.82 0.69 -1.97
CA VAL A 81 4.38 -0.57 -1.38
C VAL A 81 3.93 -1.51 -2.49
N ARG A 82 4.70 -2.58 -2.72
CA ARG A 82 4.27 -3.65 -3.62
C ARG A 82 3.26 -4.56 -2.91
N PRO A 83 2.17 -4.97 -3.60
CA PRO A 83 1.27 -5.97 -3.04
C PRO A 83 2.06 -7.26 -2.81
N VAL A 84 2.10 -7.71 -1.56
CA VAL A 84 2.65 -9.02 -1.21
C VAL A 84 1.73 -10.06 -1.86
N ARG A 85 2.18 -10.69 -2.96
CA ARG A 85 1.55 -11.92 -3.44
C ARG A 85 1.76 -12.95 -2.34
N ARG A 86 0.69 -13.27 -1.60
CA ARG A 86 0.69 -14.44 -0.73
C ARG A 86 0.97 -15.66 -1.63
N PRO A 87 2.04 -16.44 -1.40
CA PRO A 87 2.23 -17.67 -2.16
C PRO A 87 1.01 -18.57 -1.92
N PRO A 88 0.58 -19.37 -2.91
CA PRO A 88 -0.44 -20.38 -2.69
C PRO A 88 0.06 -21.28 -1.56
N THR A 89 -0.67 -21.30 -0.44
CA THR A 89 -0.42 -22.24 0.65
C THR A 89 -0.50 -23.63 0.06
N ALA A 90 0.62 -24.36 0.06
CA ALA A 90 0.68 -25.74 -0.38
C ALA A 90 -0.38 -26.57 0.38
N PRO A 91 -1.06 -27.53 -0.29
CA PRO A 91 -1.96 -28.43 0.39
C PRO A 91 -1.18 -29.19 1.47
N ARG A 92 -1.69 -29.16 2.70
CA ARG A 92 -1.22 -30.07 3.74
C ARG A 92 -1.70 -31.46 3.36
N CYS A 93 -0.75 -32.39 3.21
CA CYS A 93 -0.98 -33.82 3.06
C CYS A 93 -1.77 -34.38 4.24
#